data_AF-A0A966GZN0-F1
#
_entry.id   AF-A0A966GZN0-F1
#
_cell.length_a   1.000
_cell.length_b   1.000
_cell.length_c   1.000
_cell.angle_alpha   90.00
_cell.angle_beta   90.00
_cell.angle_gamma   90.00
#
_symmetry.space_group_name_H-M   'P 1'
#
loop_
_entity.id
_entity.type
_entity.pdbx_description
1 polymer ?
#
loop_
_entity_poly.entity_id
_entity_poly.type
_entity_poly.pdbx_seq_one_letter_code
_entity_poly.pdbx_strand_id
1 'polypeptide(L)'
;MNLLRLFSLLLLLTGLLSCQDGQEKKPATIPPVSSGKTDTLPAAATQENYPYYINTDMSPMDMSYFPTDYPKLKMANGKVIEQPVARVIYSRPHLSRRRFLSILKYDEPWRLGANESTEITFFKPVTIQDKRIAAGRYIIYCIPKPHTWTIALNTNIDTWGLKQDSTKDVQRFVIPVTHNNPPLEYFTMLFEKTDTGADLVMAWDDVVAKLPIQFK
;
A
#
# COMPACT_ATOMS: atom_id res chain seq x y z
N MET A 1 -24.13 45.18 35.35
CA MET A 1 -25.10 45.91 36.18
C MET A 1 -26.44 45.84 35.46
N ASN A 2 -27.40 45.11 36.04
CA ASN A 2 -28.86 45.12 35.76
C ASN A 2 -29.36 44.60 34.39
N LEU A 3 -30.45 43.84 34.26
CA LEU A 3 -31.35 43.14 35.18
C LEU A 3 -32.39 42.36 34.34
N LEU A 4 -32.79 41.17 34.82
CA LEU A 4 -34.10 40.47 34.74
C LEU A 4 -35.08 40.64 33.55
N ARG A 5 -35.67 39.51 33.13
CA ARG A 5 -37.08 39.05 33.37
C ARG A 5 -37.33 37.77 32.53
N LEU A 6 -37.49 36.54 33.04
CA LEU A 6 -38.53 35.86 33.85
C LEU A 6 -39.93 35.67 33.20
N PHE A 7 -40.45 34.43 33.38
CA PHE A 7 -41.80 33.85 33.14
C PHE A 7 -42.12 33.37 31.71
N SER A 8 -42.23 32.05 31.46
CA SER A 8 -43.29 31.06 31.82
C SER A 8 -44.47 31.11 30.84
N LEU A 9 -44.75 30.02 30.09
CA LEU A 9 -46.04 29.32 30.15
C LEU A 9 -46.05 28.04 29.28
N LEU A 10 -46.58 27.01 29.93
CA LEU A 10 -46.97 25.68 29.48
C LEU A 10 -48.03 25.73 28.34
N LEU A 11 -47.91 24.86 27.32
CA LEU A 11 -49.05 24.46 26.49
C LEU A 11 -49.05 22.95 26.25
N LEU A 12 -50.14 22.32 26.67
CA LEU A 12 -50.50 20.92 26.46
C LEU A 12 -50.70 20.61 24.97
N LEU A 13 -50.27 19.42 24.53
CA LEU A 13 -50.92 18.70 23.45
C LEU A 13 -50.92 17.20 23.75
N THR A 14 -52.10 16.62 23.88
CA THR A 14 -52.38 15.19 24.10
C THR A 14 -52.84 14.51 22.81
N GLY A 15 -52.46 13.23 22.64
CA GLY A 15 -52.99 12.27 21.65
C GLY A 15 -51.85 11.60 20.88
N LEU A 16 -51.71 10.27 20.74
CA LEU A 16 -52.66 9.15 20.76
C LEU A 16 -51.90 7.84 21.11
N LEU A 17 -52.69 6.82 21.48
CA LEU A 17 -52.32 5.44 21.83
C LEU A 17 -51.42 4.74 20.79
N SER A 18 -50.51 3.89 21.28
CA SER A 18 -50.28 2.54 20.73
C SER A 18 -49.59 1.65 21.76
N CYS A 19 -50.19 0.48 22.05
CA CYS A 19 -49.58 -0.63 22.78
C CYS A 19 -48.61 -1.39 21.86
N GLN A 20 -47.42 -1.75 22.35
CA GLN A 20 -46.84 -3.07 22.08
C GLN A 20 -45.69 -3.41 23.04
N ASP A 21 -45.68 -4.68 23.42
CA ASP A 21 -45.00 -5.31 24.54
C ASP A 21 -43.47 -5.20 24.59
N GLY A 22 -42.96 -5.06 25.82
CA GLY A 22 -41.55 -5.23 26.15
C GLY A 22 -41.17 -6.71 26.29
N GLN A 23 -40.07 -7.09 25.65
CA GLN A 23 -39.32 -8.31 25.95
C GLN A 23 -37.87 -7.92 26.28
N GLU A 24 -37.52 -8.08 27.56
CA GLU A 24 -36.22 -7.82 28.16
C GLU A 24 -35.28 -9.01 27.87
N LYS A 25 -34.13 -8.77 27.21
CA LYS A 25 -33.12 -9.82 26.95
C LYS A 25 -32.19 -9.99 28.15
N LYS A 26 -32.25 -11.19 28.75
CA LYS A 26 -31.38 -11.69 29.84
C LYS A 26 -29.92 -11.88 29.38
N PRO A 27 -28.89 -11.65 30.22
CA PRO A 27 -27.49 -11.80 29.83
C PRO A 27 -27.07 -13.27 29.73
N ALA A 28 -26.28 -13.62 28.73
CA ALA A 28 -25.72 -14.97 28.57
C ALA A 28 -24.42 -15.14 29.39
N THR A 29 -24.41 -16.20 30.21
CA THR A 29 -23.31 -16.64 31.07
C THR A 29 -22.17 -17.28 30.26
N ILE A 30 -20.92 -16.93 30.56
CA ILE A 30 -19.72 -17.53 29.97
C ILE A 30 -19.44 -18.88 30.66
N PRO A 31 -19.32 -20.02 29.95
CA PRO A 31 -18.92 -21.29 30.54
C PRO A 31 -17.40 -21.38 30.80
N PRO A 32 -16.95 -22.18 31.77
CA PRO A 32 -15.55 -22.20 32.22
C PRO A 32 -14.65 -23.01 31.28
N VAL A 33 -13.39 -22.58 31.18
CA VAL A 33 -12.31 -23.26 30.44
C VAL A 33 -11.92 -24.54 31.17
N SER A 34 -12.08 -25.68 30.51
CA SER A 34 -11.65 -27.00 30.99
C SER A 34 -10.27 -27.34 30.41
N SER A 35 -9.32 -27.59 31.31
CA SER A 35 -7.96 -28.04 31.04
C SER A 35 -7.87 -29.55 30.80
N GLY A 36 -7.20 -29.94 29.71
CA GLY A 36 -6.47 -31.20 29.57
C GLY A 36 -7.19 -32.36 28.88
N LYS A 37 -6.81 -32.64 27.62
CA LYS A 37 -6.77 -34.00 27.05
C LYS A 37 -5.62 -34.13 26.05
N THR A 38 -4.97 -35.29 26.14
CA THR A 38 -3.78 -35.80 25.45
C THR A 38 -3.88 -35.74 23.92
N ASP A 39 -2.81 -35.27 23.27
CA ASP A 39 -2.68 -35.19 21.81
C ASP A 39 -2.72 -36.59 21.17
N THR A 40 -3.91 -36.98 20.73
CA THR A 40 -4.06 -38.06 19.76
C THR A 40 -4.59 -37.40 18.49
N LEU A 41 -3.83 -37.50 17.39
CA LEU A 41 -4.24 -36.96 16.10
C LEU A 41 -5.61 -37.57 15.72
N PRO A 42 -6.65 -36.76 15.46
CA PRO A 42 -7.93 -37.30 15.05
C PRO A 42 -7.82 -37.91 13.65
N ALA A 43 -8.52 -39.04 13.46
CA ALA A 43 -8.67 -39.70 12.17
C ALA A 43 -9.18 -38.72 11.10
N ALA A 44 -8.72 -38.93 9.86
CA ALA A 44 -8.95 -38.08 8.70
C ALA A 44 -10.39 -37.54 8.63
N ALA A 45 -10.52 -36.21 8.76
CA ALA A 45 -11.79 -35.53 8.67
C ALA A 45 -12.40 -35.73 7.27
N THR A 46 -13.64 -36.23 7.23
CA THR A 46 -14.53 -36.16 6.07
C THR A 46 -14.60 -34.72 5.56
N GLN A 47 -14.46 -34.55 4.24
CA GLN A 47 -14.47 -33.24 3.57
C GLN A 47 -15.77 -32.47 3.86
N GLU A 48 -15.72 -31.54 4.80
CA GLU A 48 -16.75 -30.52 4.95
C GLU A 48 -16.58 -29.46 3.86
N ASN A 49 -17.70 -29.09 3.25
CA ASN A 49 -17.78 -28.14 2.14
C ASN A 49 -17.58 -26.71 2.68
N TYR A 50 -16.33 -26.29 2.83
CA TYR A 50 -16.00 -24.92 3.24
C TYR A 50 -16.49 -23.91 2.20
N PRO A 51 -17.05 -22.76 2.59
CA PRO A 51 -17.35 -21.69 1.63
C PRO A 51 -16.05 -21.34 0.90
N TYR A 52 -16.09 -21.23 -0.43
CA TYR A 52 -14.94 -20.97 -1.29
C TYR A 52 -14.28 -19.64 -0.91
N TYR A 53 -13.38 -19.67 0.06
CA TYR A 53 -12.44 -18.59 0.31
C TYR A 53 -11.50 -18.58 -0.89
N ILE A 54 -11.77 -17.62 -1.77
CA ILE A 54 -10.99 -17.15 -2.92
C ILE A 54 -9.53 -17.62 -2.94
N ASN A 55 -9.09 -18.10 -4.11
CA ASN A 55 -7.67 -18.30 -4.40
C ASN A 55 -6.87 -17.07 -3.95
N THR A 56 -5.79 -17.29 -3.21
CA THR A 56 -4.90 -16.22 -2.75
C THR A 56 -4.38 -15.41 -3.93
N ASP A 57 -4.37 -14.08 -3.82
CA ASP A 57 -3.78 -13.22 -4.85
C ASP A 57 -2.32 -13.61 -5.08
N MET A 58 -2.01 -13.95 -6.33
CA MET A 58 -0.68 -14.36 -6.77
C MET A 58 0.31 -13.19 -6.82
N SER A 59 -0.18 -11.96 -6.76
CA SER A 59 0.63 -10.74 -6.77
C SER A 59 0.08 -9.74 -5.76
N PRO A 60 0.19 -10.06 -4.46
CA PRO A 60 -0.32 -9.19 -3.42
C PRO A 60 0.32 -7.80 -3.50
N MET A 61 -0.43 -6.82 -3.02
CA MET A 61 0.01 -5.43 -2.96
C MET A 61 0.91 -5.20 -1.74
N ASP A 62 2.13 -4.75 -1.99
CA ASP A 62 3.12 -4.37 -1.01
C ASP A 62 3.25 -2.85 -0.90
N MET A 63 3.81 -2.41 0.22
CA MET A 63 4.01 -0.99 0.52
C MET A 63 5.35 -0.78 1.22
N SER A 64 6.09 0.23 0.79
CA SER A 64 7.34 0.66 1.43
C SER A 64 7.32 2.17 1.70
N TYR A 65 7.91 2.58 2.81
CA TYR A 65 7.96 3.96 3.28
C TYR A 65 9.41 4.45 3.36
N PHE A 66 9.60 5.76 3.25
CA PHE A 66 10.79 6.43 3.72
C PHE A 66 10.43 7.50 4.77
N PRO A 67 11.01 7.48 5.98
CA PRO A 67 11.96 6.47 6.48
C PRO A 67 11.31 5.08 6.61
N THR A 68 12.11 4.02 6.48
CA THR A 68 11.63 2.61 6.43
C THR A 68 10.87 2.19 7.68
N ASP A 69 11.29 2.65 8.86
CA ASP A 69 10.62 2.35 10.13
C ASP A 69 9.44 3.28 10.44
N TYR A 70 9.00 4.12 9.50
CA TYR A 70 7.94 5.11 9.72
C TYR A 70 6.69 4.53 10.43
N PRO A 71 6.10 3.38 10.01
CA PRO A 71 4.94 2.82 10.72
C PRO A 71 5.22 2.49 12.19
N LYS A 72 6.40 1.92 12.48
CA LYS A 72 6.82 1.60 13.85
C LYS A 72 7.02 2.86 14.68
N LEU A 73 7.67 3.88 14.11
CA LEU A 73 7.92 5.16 14.78
C LEU A 73 6.62 5.89 15.12
N LYS A 74 5.60 5.79 14.25
CA LYS A 74 4.27 6.36 14.50
C LYS A 74 3.57 5.68 15.68
N MET A 75 3.75 4.37 15.85
CA MET A 75 3.19 3.61 16.98
C MET A 75 3.96 3.81 18.29
N ALA A 76 5.30 3.80 18.23
CA ALA A 76 6.13 3.70 19.42
C ALA A 76 6.10 4.94 20.32
N ASN A 77 5.93 6.13 19.75
CA ASN A 77 6.18 7.36 20.51
C ASN A 77 5.07 8.42 20.44
N GLY A 78 4.07 8.32 19.55
CA GLY A 78 3.19 9.46 19.24
C GLY A 78 3.94 10.76 18.84
N LYS A 79 5.26 10.65 18.62
CA LYS A 79 6.25 11.73 18.52
C LYS A 79 6.60 12.05 17.08
N VAL A 80 6.19 11.19 16.14
CA VAL A 80 6.22 11.49 14.71
C VAL A 80 4.93 12.22 14.37
N ILE A 81 5.01 13.55 14.36
CA ILE A 81 3.91 14.44 13.95
C ILE A 81 3.86 14.56 12.42
N GLU A 82 5.00 14.35 11.75
CA GLU A 82 5.17 14.61 10.33
C GLU A 82 4.85 13.38 9.47
N GLN A 83 4.43 13.63 8.22
CA GLN A 83 4.19 12.59 7.22
C GLN A 83 5.51 11.90 6.82
N PRO A 84 5.49 10.65 6.30
CA PRO A 84 6.71 10.06 5.74
C PRO A 84 7.14 10.90 4.55
N VAL A 85 8.41 10.89 4.16
CA VAL A 85 8.87 11.68 3.02
C VAL A 85 8.36 11.09 1.69
N ALA A 86 8.42 9.76 1.58
CA ALA A 86 7.99 9.03 0.40
C ALA A 86 7.30 7.72 0.78
N ARG A 87 6.46 7.23 -0.12
CA ARG A 87 5.85 5.90 -0.07
C ARG A 87 5.74 5.34 -1.47
N VAL A 88 5.98 4.05 -1.63
CA VAL A 88 5.65 3.31 -2.85
C VAL A 88 4.63 2.21 -2.52
N ILE A 89 3.64 2.04 -3.39
CA ILE A 89 2.64 0.97 -3.35
C ILE A 89 2.70 0.24 -4.68
N TYR A 90 2.88 -1.07 -4.65
CA TYR A 90 3.06 -1.88 -5.86
C TYR A 90 2.54 -3.30 -5.62
N SER A 91 1.94 -3.92 -6.64
CA SER A 91 1.68 -5.36 -6.63
C SER A 91 2.89 -6.11 -7.16
N ARG A 92 3.35 -7.09 -6.37
CA ARG A 92 4.59 -7.85 -6.61
C ARG A 92 4.34 -9.02 -7.59
N PRO A 93 4.80 -8.96 -8.85
CA PRO A 93 4.87 -10.14 -9.69
C PRO A 93 5.90 -11.14 -9.14
N HIS A 94 5.73 -12.40 -9.51
CA HIS A 94 6.69 -13.48 -9.28
C HIS A 94 7.07 -14.13 -10.60
N LEU A 95 8.26 -14.71 -10.65
CA LEU A 95 8.82 -15.31 -11.87
C LEU A 95 8.06 -16.58 -12.28
N SER A 96 7.54 -17.34 -11.31
CA SER A 96 6.82 -18.60 -11.55
C SER A 96 7.65 -19.59 -12.37
N ARG A 97 8.96 -19.69 -12.11
CA ARG A 97 9.95 -20.48 -12.88
C ARG A 97 10.27 -19.95 -14.29
N ARG A 98 9.89 -18.72 -14.63
CA ARG A 98 10.31 -18.03 -15.86
C ARG A 98 11.50 -17.12 -15.59
N ARG A 99 12.22 -16.70 -16.62
CA ARG A 99 13.28 -15.68 -16.47
C ARG A 99 12.70 -14.28 -16.61
N PHE A 100 13.25 -13.30 -15.89
CA PHE A 100 12.85 -11.89 -15.97
C PHE A 100 12.74 -11.39 -17.43
N LEU A 101 13.77 -11.68 -18.24
CA LEU A 101 13.86 -11.30 -19.66
C LEU A 101 12.74 -11.84 -20.55
N SER A 102 12.06 -12.92 -20.12
CA SER A 102 10.96 -13.52 -20.89
C SER A 102 9.60 -12.88 -20.58
N ILE A 103 9.51 -12.08 -19.50
CA ILE A 103 8.27 -11.45 -19.05
C ILE A 103 8.22 -9.99 -19.49
N LEU A 104 9.38 -9.33 -19.58
CA LEU A 104 9.50 -7.93 -19.94
C LEU A 104 9.73 -7.72 -21.43
N LYS A 105 8.99 -6.77 -21.99
CA LYS A 105 9.19 -6.30 -23.36
C LYS A 105 10.06 -5.06 -23.33
N TYR A 106 11.21 -5.15 -23.98
CA TYR A 106 12.09 -3.99 -24.11
C TYR A 106 11.46 -2.89 -24.95
N ASP A 107 11.80 -1.64 -24.61
CA ASP A 107 11.32 -0.42 -25.25
C ASP A 107 9.80 -0.18 -25.17
N GLU A 108 9.05 -1.03 -24.45
CA GLU A 108 7.63 -0.84 -24.15
C GLU A 108 7.42 -0.35 -22.71
N PRO A 109 6.45 0.56 -22.46
CA PRO A 109 6.07 0.93 -21.11
C PRO A 109 5.57 -0.26 -20.29
N TRP A 110 6.16 -0.44 -19.12
CA TRP A 110 5.71 -1.35 -18.08
C TRP A 110 5.23 -0.53 -16.88
N ARG A 111 4.05 -0.87 -16.34
CA ARG A 111 3.52 -0.31 -15.08
C ARG A 111 4.36 -0.61 -13.83
N LEU A 112 5.50 -1.28 -14.01
CA LEU A 112 6.49 -1.57 -12.98
C LEU A 112 5.88 -2.36 -11.80
N GLY A 113 5.09 -3.39 -12.13
CA GLY A 113 4.32 -4.21 -11.20
C GLY A 113 3.29 -5.11 -11.89
N ALA A 114 2.48 -5.81 -11.09
CA ALA A 114 1.32 -6.62 -11.50
C ALA A 114 0.00 -5.93 -11.11
N ASN A 115 -1.16 -6.52 -11.46
CA ASN A 115 -2.50 -6.07 -11.03
C ASN A 115 -2.77 -4.56 -11.21
N GLU A 116 -2.57 -3.75 -10.17
CA GLU A 116 -2.73 -2.28 -10.15
C GLU A 116 -1.48 -1.52 -10.62
N SER A 117 -1.65 -0.24 -10.98
CA SER A 117 -0.49 0.59 -11.30
C SER A 117 0.39 0.84 -10.07
N THR A 118 1.70 0.80 -10.26
CA THR A 118 2.61 1.16 -9.17
C THR A 118 2.54 2.66 -8.93
N GLU A 119 2.28 3.05 -7.69
CA GLU A 119 2.18 4.45 -7.29
C GLU A 119 3.30 4.84 -6.33
N ILE A 120 3.95 5.97 -6.62
CA ILE A 120 4.86 6.65 -5.70
C ILE A 120 4.22 7.93 -5.20
N THR A 121 4.22 8.11 -3.88
CA THR A 121 3.77 9.33 -3.21
C THR A 121 4.95 10.04 -2.60
N PHE A 122 5.12 11.32 -2.92
CA PHE A 122 6.02 12.24 -2.24
C PHE A 122 5.19 13.18 -1.37
N PHE A 123 5.42 13.19 -0.06
CA PHE A 123 4.66 14.04 0.86
C PHE A 123 5.29 15.42 1.05
N LYS A 124 6.50 15.61 0.53
CA LYS A 124 7.17 16.90 0.37
C LYS A 124 7.87 16.94 -1.00
N PRO A 125 8.21 18.12 -1.52
CA PRO A 125 9.00 18.21 -2.75
C PRO A 125 10.33 17.44 -2.61
N VAL A 126 10.78 16.83 -3.69
CA VAL A 126 12.04 16.07 -3.76
C VAL A 126 12.83 16.48 -5.01
N THR A 127 14.08 16.07 -5.10
CA THR A 127 14.90 16.25 -6.30
C THR A 127 15.38 14.90 -6.82
N ILE A 128 15.23 14.66 -8.12
CA ILE A 128 15.68 13.43 -8.80
C ILE A 128 16.45 13.87 -10.05
N GLN A 129 17.72 13.48 -10.18
CA GLN A 129 18.61 13.87 -11.29
C GLN A 129 18.52 15.38 -11.61
N ASP A 130 18.72 16.22 -10.59
CA ASP A 130 18.66 17.70 -10.65
C ASP A 130 17.30 18.30 -11.04
N LYS A 131 16.23 17.50 -11.07
CA LYS A 131 14.87 17.96 -11.36
C LYS A 131 14.03 17.95 -10.10
N ARG A 132 13.44 19.10 -9.79
CA ARG A 132 12.53 19.26 -8.67
C ARG A 132 11.18 18.63 -9.01
N ILE A 133 10.74 17.71 -8.15
CA ILE A 133 9.43 17.06 -8.24
C ILE A 133 8.57 17.58 -7.10
N ALA A 134 7.35 18.01 -7.42
CA ALA A 134 6.40 18.51 -6.44
C ALA A 134 5.97 17.37 -5.49
N ALA A 135 5.49 17.75 -4.31
CA ALA A 135 4.74 16.82 -3.47
C ALA A 135 3.49 16.38 -4.25
N GLY A 136 3.16 15.10 -4.19
CA GLY A 136 2.09 14.53 -4.97
C GLY A 136 2.19 13.02 -5.09
N ARG A 137 1.19 12.46 -5.76
CA ARG A 137 1.10 11.03 -6.06
C ARG A 137 1.20 10.84 -7.56
N TYR A 138 1.99 9.88 -7.98
CA TYR A 138 2.31 9.62 -9.38
C TYR A 138 2.30 8.12 -9.63
N ILE A 139 1.86 7.72 -10.82
CA ILE A 139 2.20 6.39 -11.33
C ILE A 139 3.67 6.40 -11.74
N ILE A 140 4.39 5.35 -11.39
CA ILE A 140 5.77 5.12 -11.85
C ILE A 140 5.77 4.06 -12.95
N TYR A 141 6.10 4.49 -14.17
CA TYR A 141 6.33 3.60 -15.30
C TYR A 141 7.82 3.33 -15.48
N CYS A 142 8.14 2.18 -16.03
CA CYS A 142 9.48 1.83 -16.49
C CYS A 142 9.44 1.47 -17.97
N ILE A 143 10.31 2.08 -18.77
CA ILE A 143 10.64 1.64 -20.12
C ILE A 143 12.01 0.97 -20.06
N PRO A 144 12.06 -0.36 -20.06
CA PRO A 144 13.28 -1.12 -19.84
C PRO A 144 14.11 -1.21 -21.13
N LYS A 145 15.43 -1.15 -20.97
CA LYS A 145 16.44 -1.53 -21.97
C LYS A 145 17.47 -2.46 -21.30
N PRO A 146 18.34 -3.14 -22.06
CA PRO A 146 19.30 -4.09 -21.49
C PRO A 146 20.22 -3.52 -20.39
N HIS A 147 20.59 -2.24 -20.47
CA HIS A 147 21.55 -1.63 -19.53
C HIS A 147 21.02 -0.41 -18.78
N THR A 148 19.82 0.06 -19.13
CA THR A 148 19.24 1.27 -18.56
C THR A 148 17.73 1.15 -18.50
N TRP A 149 17.11 1.70 -17.46
CA TRP A 149 15.67 1.90 -17.42
C TRP A 149 15.34 3.37 -17.55
N THR A 150 14.32 3.70 -18.34
CA THR A 150 13.71 5.02 -18.30
C THR A 150 12.54 4.97 -17.33
N ILE A 151 12.65 5.67 -16.21
CA ILE A 151 11.57 5.81 -15.23
C ILE A 151 10.77 7.05 -15.57
N ALA A 152 9.44 6.93 -15.63
CA ALA A 152 8.53 8.05 -15.87
C ALA A 152 7.56 8.22 -14.70
N LEU A 153 7.43 9.45 -14.21
CA LEU A 153 6.38 9.84 -13.25
C LEU A 153 5.19 10.41 -14.01
N ASN A 154 4.02 9.81 -13.85
CA ASN A 154 2.83 10.13 -14.61
C ASN A 154 1.66 10.53 -13.68
N THR A 155 0.86 11.51 -14.11
CA THR A 155 -0.25 12.07 -13.32
C THR A 155 -1.58 11.34 -13.46
N ASN A 156 -1.69 10.35 -14.35
CA ASN A 156 -2.93 9.61 -14.60
C ASN A 156 -3.21 8.53 -13.54
N ILE A 157 -3.25 8.95 -12.27
CA ILE A 157 -3.46 8.12 -11.08
C ILE A 157 -4.82 7.42 -11.07
N ASP A 158 -4.97 6.41 -10.19
CA ASP A 158 -6.22 5.65 -10.03
C ASP A 158 -6.63 4.91 -11.33
N THR A 159 -5.64 4.42 -12.09
CA THR A 159 -5.82 3.59 -13.28
C THR A 159 -4.97 2.31 -13.17
N TRP A 160 -5.32 1.27 -13.93
CA TRP A 160 -4.53 0.02 -13.97
C TRP A 160 -3.13 0.18 -14.60
N GLY A 161 -2.87 1.32 -15.25
CA GLY A 161 -1.59 1.61 -15.89
C GLY A 161 -1.19 0.67 -17.03
N LEU A 162 -2.13 -0.04 -17.66
CA LEU A 162 -1.81 -0.95 -18.77
C LEU A 162 -1.33 -0.24 -20.03
N LYS A 163 -1.80 1.01 -20.24
CA LYS A 163 -1.39 1.87 -21.34
C LYS A 163 -0.98 3.21 -20.77
N GLN A 164 0.30 3.54 -20.91
CA GLN A 164 0.81 4.84 -20.51
C GLN A 164 0.33 5.91 -21.49
N ASP A 165 -0.34 6.94 -20.97
CA ASP A 165 -0.51 8.21 -21.69
C ASP A 165 0.70 9.10 -21.41
N SER A 166 1.66 9.08 -22.33
CA SER A 166 2.91 9.86 -22.20
C SER A 166 2.70 11.37 -22.12
N THR A 167 1.54 11.90 -22.53
CA THR A 167 1.24 13.34 -22.40
C THR A 167 1.01 13.76 -20.93
N LYS A 168 0.81 12.78 -20.05
CA LYS A 168 0.64 12.95 -18.60
C LYS A 168 1.93 12.72 -17.82
N ASP A 169 3.05 12.45 -18.49
CA ASP A 169 4.36 12.34 -17.86
C ASP A 169 4.83 13.72 -17.36
N VAL A 170 5.11 13.82 -16.07
CA VAL A 170 5.72 15.01 -15.46
C VAL A 170 7.20 15.02 -15.73
N GLN A 171 7.85 13.88 -15.55
CA GLN A 171 9.30 13.77 -15.73
C GLN A 171 9.72 12.35 -16.05
N ARG A 172 10.77 12.24 -16.87
CA ARG A 172 11.53 11.02 -17.14
C ARG A 172 12.95 11.10 -16.62
N PHE A 173 13.46 9.96 -16.15
CA PHE A 173 14.81 9.75 -15.62
C PHE A 173 15.41 8.52 -16.24
N VAL A 174 16.70 8.55 -16.58
CA VAL A 174 17.41 7.38 -17.10
C VAL A 174 18.34 6.88 -16.02
N ILE A 175 18.15 5.64 -15.59
CA ILE A 175 18.96 5.02 -14.53
C ILE A 175 19.66 3.76 -15.05
N PRO A 176 20.87 3.46 -14.59
CA PRO A 176 21.57 2.24 -14.96
C PRO A 176 20.91 1.01 -14.34
N VAL A 177 21.15 -0.14 -14.97
CA VAL A 177 20.73 -1.46 -14.50
C VAL A 177 21.96 -2.31 -14.22
N THR A 178 21.96 -3.03 -13.10
CA THR A 178 23.02 -3.97 -12.74
C THR A 178 22.48 -5.39 -12.60
N HIS A 179 23.34 -6.38 -12.86
CA HIS A 179 23.04 -7.82 -12.78
C HIS A 179 23.89 -8.49 -11.69
N ASN A 180 23.80 -7.97 -10.47
CA ASN A 180 24.70 -8.33 -9.36
C ASN A 180 23.96 -8.84 -8.12
N ASN A 181 22.67 -9.11 -8.23
CA ASN A 181 21.86 -9.58 -7.13
C ASN A 181 21.64 -11.10 -7.22
N PRO A 182 21.59 -11.84 -6.10
CA PRO A 182 21.07 -13.19 -6.12
C PRO A 182 19.66 -13.20 -6.74
N PRO A 183 19.31 -14.19 -7.59
CA PRO A 183 18.01 -14.24 -8.25
C PRO A 183 16.84 -14.12 -7.27
N LEU A 184 16.07 -13.03 -7.39
CA LEU A 184 14.86 -12.80 -6.61
C LEU A 184 13.64 -13.34 -7.36
N GLU A 185 12.96 -14.33 -6.77
CA GLU A 185 11.69 -14.84 -7.29
C GLU A 185 10.62 -13.74 -7.36
N TYR A 186 10.63 -12.84 -6.38
CA TYR A 186 9.63 -11.82 -6.18
C TYR A 186 10.16 -10.44 -6.49
N PHE A 187 9.41 -9.68 -7.28
CA PHE A 187 9.75 -8.28 -7.51
C PHE A 187 9.67 -7.49 -6.21
N THR A 188 10.72 -6.74 -5.91
CA THR A 188 10.86 -6.02 -4.65
C THR A 188 11.16 -4.56 -4.93
N MET A 189 10.39 -3.68 -4.29
CA MET A 189 10.71 -2.27 -4.15
C MET A 189 10.85 -1.86 -2.69
N LEU A 190 11.91 -1.12 -2.39
CA LEU A 190 12.16 -0.55 -1.07
C LEU A 190 13.01 0.72 -1.16
N PHE A 191 13.02 1.50 -0.08
CA PHE A 191 13.90 2.66 0.03
C PHE A 191 15.17 2.31 0.82
N GLU A 192 16.34 2.59 0.25
CA GLU A 192 17.62 2.56 0.94
C GLU A 192 18.05 3.99 1.29
N LYS A 193 18.37 4.26 2.56
CA LYS A 193 18.80 5.60 2.99
C LYS A 193 20.15 5.96 2.37
N THR A 194 20.29 7.19 1.90
CA THR A 194 21.56 7.81 1.50
C THR A 194 21.83 9.06 2.36
N ASP A 195 23.01 9.67 2.21
CA ASP A 195 23.39 10.86 2.98
C ASP A 195 22.44 12.05 2.74
N THR A 196 21.98 12.20 1.49
CA THR A 196 21.14 13.33 1.06
C THR A 196 19.68 12.96 0.82
N GLY A 197 19.30 11.69 1.00
CA GLY A 197 17.94 11.23 0.76
C GLY A 197 17.78 9.72 0.81
N ALA A 198 17.28 9.12 -0.27
CA ALA A 198 17.13 7.68 -0.42
C ALA A 198 17.18 7.24 -1.89
N ASP A 199 17.64 6.01 -2.10
CA ASP A 199 17.45 5.30 -3.36
C ASP A 199 16.15 4.50 -3.29
N LEU A 200 15.25 4.68 -4.25
CA LEU A 200 14.21 3.68 -4.50
C LEU A 200 14.84 2.53 -5.28
N VAL A 201 15.06 1.41 -4.60
CA VAL A 201 15.60 0.19 -5.18
C VAL A 201 14.44 -0.60 -5.78
N MET A 202 14.62 -1.02 -7.03
CA MET A 202 13.72 -1.92 -7.75
C MET A 202 14.52 -3.14 -8.18
N ALA A 203 14.19 -4.32 -7.65
CA ALA A 203 14.96 -5.54 -7.87
C ALA A 203 14.05 -6.71 -8.26
N TRP A 204 14.43 -7.47 -9.30
CA TRP A 204 13.75 -8.69 -9.73
C TRP A 204 14.75 -9.63 -10.41
N ASP A 205 14.69 -10.94 -10.14
CA ASP A 205 15.69 -11.88 -10.65
C ASP A 205 17.09 -11.39 -10.23
N ASP A 206 18.07 -11.39 -11.13
CA ASP A 206 19.41 -10.84 -10.90
C ASP A 206 19.50 -9.31 -11.12
N VAL A 207 18.41 -8.69 -11.57
CA VAL A 207 18.35 -7.31 -12.05
C VAL A 207 18.06 -6.33 -10.93
N VAL A 208 18.84 -5.25 -10.86
CA VAL A 208 18.64 -4.14 -9.92
C VAL A 208 18.73 -2.80 -10.64
N ALA A 209 17.80 -1.91 -10.36
CA ALA A 209 17.85 -0.51 -10.74
C ALA A 209 17.57 0.37 -9.51
N LYS A 210 18.29 1.49 -9.39
CA LYS A 210 18.13 2.44 -8.27
C LYS A 210 17.76 3.80 -8.80
N LEU A 211 16.66 4.36 -8.33
CA LEU A 211 16.27 5.73 -8.59
C LEU A 211 16.72 6.61 -7.42
N PRO A 212 17.75 7.46 -7.58
CA PRO A 212 18.23 8.32 -6.50
C PRO A 212 17.31 9.51 -6.27
N ILE A 213 16.83 9.65 -5.03
CA ILE A 213 15.90 10.69 -4.61
C ILE A 213 16.52 11.51 -3.49
N GLN A 214 16.70 12.81 -3.72
CA GLN A 214 17.26 13.74 -2.75
C GLN A 214 16.14 14.46 -1.99
N PHE A 215 16.27 14.55 -0.68
CA PHE A 215 15.31 15.19 0.23
C PHE A 215 15.89 16.50 0.76
N LYS A 216 16.28 17.40 -0.14
CA LYS A 216 16.73 18.76 0.20
C LYS A 216 15.55 19.64 0.61
#